data_AF-M8AT23-F1
#
_entry.id   AF-M8AT23-F1
#
_cell.length_a   1.000
_cell.length_b   1.000
_cell.length_c   1.000
_cell.angle_alpha   90.00
_cell.angle_beta   90.00
_cell.angle_gamma   90.00
#
_symmetry.space_group_name_H-M   'P 1'
#
loop_
_entity.id
_entity.type
_entity.pdbx_description
1 polymer ?
#
loop_
_entity_poly.entity_id
_entity_poly.type
_entity_poly.pdbx_seq_one_letter_code
_entity_poly.pdbx_strand_id
1 'polypeptide(L)'
;MRISWVTDDRNAPSVVEYGKSRGNYTVSTTGNHATYRYFFYKSGAIHLVTIGPLAASTTYHYRFHKDHRSAHLSVFREASFGHGRLRIVNETSAVWTWHRNDDEYATVRDEVWLESLATPKLSTATAGRQDDEL
;
A
#
# COMPACT_ATOMS: atom_id res chain seq x y z
N MET A 1 20.56 8.61 -2.18
CA MET A 1 19.11 8.32 -2.39
C MET A 1 18.60 7.58 -1.16
N ARG A 2 17.39 7.86 -0.68
CA ARG A 2 16.78 7.10 0.43
C ARG A 2 15.68 6.19 -0.13
N ILE A 3 15.67 4.95 0.31
CA ILE A 3 14.67 3.94 -0.03
C ILE A 3 13.92 3.58 1.26
N SER A 4 12.60 3.58 1.18
CA SER A 4 11.73 3.24 2.31
C SER A 4 10.65 2.25 1.90
N TRP A 5 10.33 1.31 2.79
CA TRP A 5 9.29 0.31 2.58
C TRP A 5 8.69 -0.13 3.93
N VAL A 6 7.52 -0.76 3.91
CA VAL A 6 6.78 -1.19 5.11
C VAL A 6 6.48 -2.68 5.08
N THR A 7 6.52 -3.31 6.27
CA THR A 7 6.57 -4.76 6.43
C THR A 7 5.86 -5.16 7.70
N ASP A 8 5.15 -6.28 7.71
CA ASP A 8 4.45 -6.73 8.92
C ASP A 8 5.41 -7.38 9.93
N ASP A 9 6.49 -7.99 9.43
CA ASP A 9 7.54 -8.58 10.25
C ASP A 9 8.52 -7.52 10.76
N ARG A 10 8.41 -7.19 12.04
CA ARG A 10 9.28 -6.19 12.69
C ARG A 10 10.73 -6.63 12.85
N ASN A 11 11.00 -7.93 12.73
CA ASN A 11 12.35 -8.47 12.82
C ASN A 11 13.01 -8.55 11.43
N ALA A 12 12.29 -8.20 10.37
CA ALA A 12 12.82 -8.22 9.03
C ALA A 12 14.05 -7.30 8.90
N PRO A 13 15.11 -7.76 8.21
CA PRO A 13 16.30 -6.95 8.02
C PRO A 13 16.02 -5.76 7.10
N SER A 14 16.59 -4.60 7.43
CA SER A 14 16.47 -3.37 6.64
C SER A 14 17.60 -3.29 5.61
N VAL A 15 17.64 -4.24 4.67
CA VAL A 15 18.78 -4.39 3.73
C VAL A 15 18.33 -4.18 2.29
N VAL A 16 19.06 -3.32 1.58
CA VAL A 16 18.92 -3.10 0.14
C VAL A 16 20.18 -3.53 -0.57
N GLU A 17 20.02 -4.36 -1.59
CA GLU A 17 21.08 -4.72 -2.52
C GLU A 17 20.86 -3.97 -3.82
N TYR A 18 21.91 -3.36 -4.39
CA TYR A 18 21.81 -2.55 -5.59
C TYR A 18 23.04 -2.67 -6.50
N GLY A 19 22.85 -2.35 -7.78
CA GLY A 19 23.86 -2.43 -8.84
C GLY A 19 23.40 -1.75 -10.12
N LYS A 20 24.30 -1.68 -11.11
CA LYS A 20 24.03 -1.01 -12.40
C LYS A 20 23.22 -1.84 -13.39
N SER A 21 23.10 -3.15 -13.15
CA SER A 21 22.39 -4.07 -14.03
C SER A 21 21.38 -4.89 -13.23
N ARG A 22 20.18 -5.08 -13.78
CA ARG A 22 19.15 -5.91 -13.16
C ARG A 22 19.67 -7.33 -12.92
N GLY A 23 19.53 -7.83 -11.69
CA GLY A 23 20.00 -9.17 -11.30
C GLY A 23 21.48 -9.24 -10.91
N ASN A 24 22.27 -8.19 -11.14
CA ASN A 24 23.67 -8.11 -10.69
C ASN A 24 23.83 -6.97 -9.68
N TYR A 25 23.65 -7.30 -8.41
CA TYR A 25 23.71 -6.37 -7.29
C TYR A 25 25.05 -6.54 -6.56
N THR A 26 25.98 -5.63 -6.79
CA THR A 26 27.35 -5.73 -6.26
C THR A 26 27.52 -5.02 -4.92
N VAL A 27 26.54 -4.21 -4.51
CA VAL A 27 26.59 -3.43 -3.28
C VAL A 27 25.39 -3.78 -2.42
N SER A 28 25.62 -3.89 -1.11
CA SER A 28 24.57 -4.09 -0.11
C SER A 28 24.69 -3.03 0.98
N THR A 29 23.56 -2.53 1.46
CA THR A 29 23.50 -1.52 2.52
C THR A 29 22.40 -1.85 3.51
N THR A 30 22.75 -1.83 4.78
CA THR A 30 21.83 -2.00 5.90
C THR A 30 21.44 -0.63 6.43
N GLY A 31 20.15 -0.36 6.54
CA GLY A 31 19.61 0.81 7.23
C GLY A 31 18.94 0.43 8.54
N ASN A 32 18.03 1.29 8.98
CA ASN A 32 17.26 1.10 10.21
C ASN A 32 15.77 0.96 9.91
N HIS A 33 14.98 0.64 10.93
CA HIS A 33 13.54 0.69 10.84
C HIS A 33 12.93 1.37 12.07
N ALA A 34 11.70 1.86 11.90
CA ALA A 34 10.89 2.42 12.96
C ALA A 34 9.50 1.78 12.95
N THR A 35 8.76 1.94 14.04
CA THR A 35 7.33 1.61 14.11
C THR A 35 6.59 2.75 14.78
N TYR A 36 5.31 2.93 14.48
CA TYR A 36 4.46 3.86 15.21
C TYR A 36 3.26 3.14 15.82
N ARG A 37 2.67 3.80 16.82
CA ARG A 37 1.45 3.36 17.48
C ARG A 37 0.45 4.51 17.46
N TYR A 38 -0.79 4.21 17.09
CA TYR A 38 -1.91 5.17 17.10
C TYR A 38 -3.13 4.49 17.73
N PHE A 39 -3.55 4.95 18.91
CA PHE A 39 -4.53 4.24 19.76
C PHE A 39 -4.19 2.75 19.92
N PHE A 40 -5.05 1.87 19.41
CA PHE A 40 -4.91 0.41 19.41
C PHE A 40 -4.16 -0.13 18.18
N TYR A 41 -3.92 0.71 17.17
CA TYR A 41 -3.15 0.33 15.99
C TYR A 41 -1.65 0.39 16.28
N LYS A 42 -0.92 -0.65 15.89
CA LYS A 42 0.54 -0.62 15.79
C LYS A 42 0.92 -0.91 14.35
N SER A 43 1.74 -0.05 13.76
CA SER A 43 2.23 -0.25 12.40
C SER A 43 3.16 -1.45 12.30
N GLY A 44 3.34 -1.96 11.08
CA GLY A 44 4.51 -2.76 10.73
C GLY A 44 5.83 -2.00 10.90
N ALA A 45 6.96 -2.65 10.56
CA ALA A 45 8.25 -1.99 10.46
C ALA A 45 8.35 -1.12 9.21
N ILE A 46 8.71 0.14 9.41
CA ILE A 46 9.00 1.12 8.37
C ILE A 46 10.51 1.17 8.22
N HIS A 47 11.03 0.59 7.14
CA HIS A 47 12.46 0.51 6.87
C HIS A 47 12.93 1.79 6.17
N LEU A 48 14.11 2.27 6.54
CA LEU A 48 14.76 3.43 5.94
C LEU A 48 16.22 3.07 5.64
N VAL A 49 16.56 3.00 4.36
CA VAL A 49 17.92 2.71 3.91
C VAL A 49 18.40 3.85 3.02
N THR A 50 19.60 4.37 3.32
CA THR A 50 20.24 5.40 2.50
C THR A 50 21.32 4.73 1.65
N ILE A 51 21.16 4.78 0.33
CA ILE A 51 22.15 4.25 -0.63
C ILE A 51 22.97 5.39 -1.23
N GLY A 52 24.27 5.12 -1.44
CA GLY A 52 25.20 6.03 -2.09
C GLY A 52 26.61 6.02 -1.47
N PRO A 53 27.53 6.83 -2.01
CA PRO A 53 27.33 7.78 -3.12
C PRO A 53 27.03 7.09 -4.46
N LEU A 54 26.13 7.68 -5.28
CA LEU A 54 25.73 7.14 -6.57
C LEU A 54 26.30 8.00 -7.71
N ALA A 55 26.68 7.38 -8.82
CA ALA A 55 27.12 8.11 -10.00
C ALA A 55 25.95 8.88 -10.64
N ALA A 56 26.19 10.11 -11.08
CA ALA A 56 25.21 10.92 -11.79
C ALA A 56 24.79 10.25 -13.12
N SER A 57 23.58 10.56 -13.59
CA SER A 57 23.03 10.05 -14.87
C SER A 57 23.14 8.52 -15.05
N THR A 58 23.11 7.77 -13.95
CA THR A 58 23.25 6.31 -13.97
C THR A 58 22.00 5.66 -13.39
N THR A 59 21.42 4.74 -14.15
CA THR A 59 20.33 3.89 -13.66
C THR A 59 20.88 2.84 -12.72
N TYR A 60 20.29 2.75 -11.53
CA TYR A 60 20.57 1.69 -10.56
C TYR A 60 19.34 0.82 -10.39
N HIS A 61 19.56 -0.49 -10.38
CA HIS A 61 18.55 -1.47 -10.00
C HIS A 61 18.79 -1.89 -8.55
N TYR A 62 17.73 -2.11 -7.80
CA TYR A 62 17.81 -2.56 -6.43
C TYR A 62 16.80 -3.67 -6.15
N ARG A 63 17.08 -4.45 -5.10
CA ARG A 63 16.13 -5.38 -4.51
C ARG A 63 16.25 -5.35 -2.99
N PHE A 64 15.15 -5.72 -2.35
CA PHE A 64 15.15 -6.01 -0.93
C PHE A 64 15.73 -7.41 -0.69
N HIS A 65 16.24 -7.65 0.52
CA HIS A 65 16.79 -8.95 0.89
C HIS A 65 15.77 -10.10 0.65
N LYS A 66 16.28 -11.25 0.22
CA LYS A 66 15.51 -12.35 -0.44
C LYS A 66 14.32 -12.89 0.38
N ASP A 67 14.38 -12.81 1.70
CA ASP A 67 13.38 -13.41 2.60
C ASP A 67 12.27 -12.44 3.03
N HIS A 68 12.21 -11.29 2.36
CA HIS A 68 11.28 -10.24 2.71
C HIS A 68 9.86 -10.57 2.22
N ARG A 69 9.12 -11.43 2.93
CA ARG A 69 7.77 -11.93 2.54
C ARG A 69 6.75 -10.81 2.25
N SER A 70 6.90 -9.64 2.89
CA SER A 70 6.04 -8.47 2.67
C SER A 70 6.65 -7.42 1.73
N ALA A 71 7.74 -7.71 1.02
CA ALA A 71 8.41 -6.73 0.14
C ALA A 71 7.54 -6.34 -1.06
N HIS A 72 6.64 -7.22 -1.47
CA HIS A 72 5.68 -6.97 -2.54
C HIS A 72 4.71 -5.82 -2.21
N LEU A 73 4.56 -5.43 -0.93
CA LEU A 73 3.76 -4.27 -0.52
C LEU A 73 4.40 -2.94 -0.95
N SER A 74 5.67 -2.94 -1.35
CA SER A 74 6.40 -1.74 -1.72
C SER A 74 6.79 -1.77 -3.18
N VAL A 75 5.94 -1.15 -4.00
CA VAL A 75 6.20 -0.92 -5.42
C VAL A 75 6.78 0.48 -5.57
N PHE A 76 7.94 0.61 -6.23
CA PHE A 76 8.43 1.92 -6.65
C PHE A 76 7.37 2.56 -7.54
N ARG A 77 6.85 3.69 -7.11
CA ARG A 77 5.99 4.54 -7.93
C ARG A 77 6.69 5.86 -8.13
N GLU A 78 6.72 6.30 -9.38
CA GLU A 78 7.14 7.66 -9.72
C GLU A 78 6.32 8.66 -8.92
N ALA A 79 6.99 9.67 -8.35
CA ALA A 79 6.32 10.74 -7.63
C ALA A 79 5.43 11.51 -8.63
N SER A 80 4.12 11.47 -8.42
CA SER A 80 3.14 12.16 -9.26
C SER A 80 2.09 12.80 -8.37
N PHE A 81 1.60 13.96 -8.80
CA PHE A 81 0.54 14.69 -8.13
C PHE A 81 -0.82 14.17 -8.61
N GLY A 82 -1.77 14.08 -7.70
CA GLY A 82 -3.06 13.48 -8.01
C GLY A 82 -4.02 13.52 -6.83
N HIS A 83 -5.13 12.81 -6.97
CA HIS A 83 -6.14 12.67 -5.92
C HIS A 83 -6.81 11.30 -5.97
N GLY A 84 -7.25 10.83 -4.81
CA GLY A 84 -8.04 9.61 -4.69
C GLY A 84 -9.54 9.92 -4.78
N ARG A 85 -10.28 9.11 -5.53
CA ARG A 85 -11.75 9.15 -5.57
C ARG A 85 -12.32 7.82 -5.10
N LEU A 86 -13.02 7.84 -3.98
CA LEU A 86 -13.79 6.71 -3.46
C LEU A 86 -15.25 6.84 -3.93
N ARG A 87 -15.79 5.76 -4.49
CA ARG A 87 -17.20 5.66 -4.87
C ARG A 87 -17.81 4.43 -4.20
N ILE A 88 -18.86 4.64 -3.42
CA ILE A 88 -19.68 3.55 -2.89
C ILE A 88 -20.57 3.04 -4.02
N VAL A 89 -20.50 1.75 -4.32
CA VAL A 89 -21.25 1.11 -5.41
C VAL A 89 -22.55 0.53 -4.88
N ASN A 90 -22.49 -0.16 -3.75
CA ASN A 90 -23.65 -0.64 -3.00
C ASN A 90 -23.24 -0.88 -1.53
N GLU A 91 -24.12 -1.52 -0.74
CA GLU A 91 -23.88 -1.80 0.68
C GLU A 91 -22.62 -2.65 0.96
N THR A 92 -22.18 -3.44 -0.02
CA THR A 92 -21.07 -4.39 0.15
C THR A 92 -19.86 -4.08 -0.70
N SER A 93 -19.91 -3.09 -1.59
CA SER A 93 -18.83 -2.78 -2.51
C SER A 93 -18.59 -1.29 -2.67
N ALA A 94 -17.31 -0.94 -2.72
CA ALA A 94 -16.84 0.37 -3.09
C ALA A 94 -15.65 0.24 -4.05
N VAL A 95 -15.44 1.26 -4.87
CA VAL A 95 -14.27 1.35 -5.74
C VAL A 95 -13.48 2.59 -5.39
N TRP A 96 -12.17 2.42 -5.17
CA TRP A 96 -11.23 3.50 -5.01
C TRP A 96 -10.39 3.64 -6.27
N THR A 97 -10.26 4.86 -6.78
CA THR A 97 -9.45 5.17 -7.96
C THR A 97 -8.43 6.26 -7.64
N TRP A 98 -7.19 6.11 -8.08
CA TRP A 98 -6.17 7.16 -8.04
C TRP A 98 -6.12 7.88 -9.39
N HIS A 99 -6.30 9.21 -9.38
CA HIS A 99 -6.26 10.05 -10.56
C HIS A 99 -4.99 10.91 -10.52
N ARG A 100 -4.14 10.80 -11.54
CA ARG A 100 -2.97 11.69 -11.72
C ARG A 100 -3.40 12.99 -12.39
N ASN A 101 -2.71 14.07 -12.06
CA ASN A 101 -2.92 15.41 -12.62
C ASN A 101 -1.64 15.92 -13.29
N ASP A 102 -0.88 15.03 -13.96
CA ASP A 102 0.35 15.42 -14.66
C ASP A 102 0.05 16.17 -15.98
N ASP A 103 -1.18 16.06 -16.46
CA ASP A 103 -1.75 16.63 -17.68
C ASP A 103 -3.00 17.52 -17.40
N GLU A 104 -3.56 18.14 -18.44
CA GLU A 104 -4.72 19.07 -18.34
C GLU A 104 -5.99 18.38 -17.79
N TYR A 105 -6.08 17.06 -17.91
CA TYR A 105 -7.20 16.24 -17.44
C TYR A 105 -6.73 15.14 -16.51
N ALA A 106 -7.50 14.86 -15.46
CA ALA A 106 -7.13 13.83 -14.51
C ALA A 106 -7.29 12.41 -15.11
N THR A 107 -6.25 11.58 -15.01
CA THR A 107 -6.24 10.21 -15.58
C THR A 107 -6.17 9.14 -14.49
N VAL A 108 -7.06 8.14 -14.54
CA VAL A 108 -7.05 7.00 -13.60
C VAL A 108 -5.82 6.14 -13.85
N ARG A 109 -5.03 5.89 -12.80
CA ARG A 109 -3.86 5.00 -12.85
C ARG A 109 -4.02 3.72 -12.07
N ASP A 110 -4.60 3.83 -10.89
CA ASP A 110 -4.85 2.68 -10.02
C ASP A 110 -6.35 2.59 -9.74
N GLU A 111 -6.87 1.37 -9.73
CA GLU A 111 -8.23 1.04 -9.33
C GLU A 111 -8.18 -0.14 -8.35
N VAL A 112 -8.89 0.00 -7.23
CA VAL A 112 -9.00 -1.04 -6.20
C VAL A 112 -10.46 -1.19 -5.81
N TRP A 113 -10.97 -2.42 -5.87
CA TRP A 113 -12.28 -2.78 -5.35
C TRP A 113 -12.18 -3.18 -3.89
N LEU A 114 -13.07 -2.61 -3.08
CA LEU A 114 -13.18 -2.85 -1.65
C LEU A 114 -14.48 -3.58 -1.39
N GLU A 115 -14.37 -4.72 -0.73
CA GLU A 115 -15.51 -5.54 -0.34
C GLU A 115 -15.75 -5.42 1.16
N SER A 116 -17.01 -5.26 1.53
CA SER A 116 -17.42 -5.24 2.93
C SER A 116 -17.30 -6.64 3.52
N LEU A 117 -16.60 -6.75 4.65
CA LEU A 117 -16.55 -7.97 5.46
C LEU A 117 -17.66 -8.02 6.52
N ALA A 118 -18.56 -7.02 6.55
CA ALA A 118 -19.65 -7.00 7.50
C ALA A 118 -20.68 -8.09 7.15
N THR A 119 -21.13 -8.83 8.16
CA THR A 119 -22.25 -9.76 8.01
C THR A 119 -23.54 -8.97 7.73
N PRO A 120 -24.36 -9.38 6.75
CA PRO A 120 -25.65 -8.74 6.53
C PRO A 120 -26.48 -8.83 7.81
N LYS A 121 -27.01 -7.71 8.29
CA LYS A 121 -28.00 -7.74 9.37
C LYS A 121 -29.27 -8.37 8.80
N LEU A 122 -29.68 -9.50 9.35
CA LEU A 122 -30.97 -10.10 9.06
C LEU A 122 -32.04 -9.10 9.51
N SER A 123 -32.70 -8.42 8.57
CA SER A 123 -33.89 -7.63 8.89
C SER A 123 -35.01 -8.60 9.21
N THR A 124 -35.34 -8.77 10.48
CA THR A 124 -36.56 -9.44 10.92
C THR A 124 -37.74 -8.64 10.38
N ALA A 125 -38.42 -9.17 9.37
CA ALA A 125 -39.72 -8.66 8.97
C ALA A 125 -40.70 -8.96 10.11
N THR A 126 -41.10 -7.92 10.85
CA THR A 126 -42.22 -8.02 11.77
C THR A 126 -43.47 -8.29 10.92
N ALA A 127 -43.97 -9.53 10.98
CA ALA A 127 -45.25 -9.89 10.39
C ALA A 127 -46.34 -9.06 11.08
N GLY A 128 -46.89 -8.08 10.36
CA GLY A 128 -48.09 -7.38 10.77
C GLY A 128 -49.24 -8.38 10.82
N ARG A 129 -49.72 -8.66 12.04
CA ARG A 129 -50.98 -9.36 12.27
C ARG A 129 -52.09 -8.33 12.08
N GLN A 130 -52.89 -8.54 11.05
CA GLN A 130 -54.11 -7.80 10.77
C GLN A 130 -55.24 -8.58 11.45
N ASP A 131 -55.64 -8.14 12.64
CA ASP A 131 -56.87 -8.61 13.28
C ASP A 131 -57.85 -7.42 13.25
N ASP A 132 -58.86 -7.54 12.38
CA ASP A 132 -60.01 -6.65 12.26
C ASP A 132 -60.88 -6.73 13.53
N GLU A 133 -61.27 -5.58 14.10
CA GLU A 133 -62.38 -5.46 15.04
C GLU A 133 -63.43 -4.47 14.51
N LEU A 134 -64.67 -4.99 14.39
CA LEU A 134 -66.00 -4.38 14.20
C LEU A 134 -66.38 -3.80 12.82
#